data_AF-A0A0D0GC62-F1
#
_entry.id   AF-A0A0D0GC62-F1
#
_cell.length_a   1.000
_cell.length_b   1.000
_cell.length_c   1.000
_cell.angle_alpha   90.00
_cell.angle_beta   90.00
_cell.angle_gamma   90.00
#
_symmetry.space_group_name_H-M   'P 1'
#
loop_
_entity.id
_entity.type
_entity.pdbx_description
1 polymer ?
#
loop_
_entity_poly.entity_id
_entity_poly.type
_entity_poly.pdbx_seq_one_letter_code
_entity_poly.pdbx_strand_id
1 'polypeptide(L)'
;MYQVENVISRGEQQRSFEAVFSKKGKDGLPEQICDNQTGAINHATAESWKKYDISLYLKNNWKELQKDLEGKIRVSIGNDDNFLLNYPVKLFEQEMKSINASVTFQYYPGDHFTVSTREYMDDTLGFLEGRYKQWLIRNKTDVK
;
A
#
# COMPACT_ATOMS: atom_id res chain seq x y z
N MET A 1 16.87 7.43 -3.87
CA MET A 1 15.75 8.24 -3.33
C MET A 1 16.18 9.03 -2.09
N TYR A 2 16.58 8.38 -0.99
CA TYR A 2 17.03 9.05 0.25
C TYR A 2 18.16 10.09 0.07
N GLN A 3 19.24 9.75 -0.63
CA GLN A 3 20.33 10.70 -0.94
C GLN A 3 19.85 11.93 -1.73
N VAL A 4 18.90 11.74 -2.65
CA VAL A 4 18.34 12.82 -3.48
C VAL A 4 17.46 13.74 -2.63
N GLU A 5 16.55 13.16 -1.82
CA GLU A 5 15.69 13.94 -0.93
C GLU A 5 16.49 14.74 0.12
N ASN A 6 17.63 14.20 0.56
CA ASN A 6 18.51 14.90 1.51
C ASN A 6 19.04 16.23 0.96
N VAL A 7 19.22 16.36 -0.35
CA VAL A 7 19.65 17.61 -0.99
C VAL A 7 18.47 18.59 -1.19
N ILE A 8 17.27 18.07 -1.46
CA ILE A 8 16.07 18.88 -1.75
C ILE A 8 15.56 19.65 -0.51
N SER A 9 15.94 19.23 0.71
CA SER A 9 15.74 19.91 2.01
C SER A 9 14.29 20.10 2.47
N ARG A 10 13.34 20.39 1.57
CA ARG A 10 11.90 20.47 1.91
C ARG A 10 11.25 19.12 2.25
N GLY A 11 11.95 18.02 1.96
CA GLY A 11 11.44 16.66 2.07
C GLY A 11 10.50 16.28 0.92
N GLU A 12 10.42 14.98 0.61
CA GLU A 12 9.46 14.42 -0.34
C GLU A 12 8.80 13.18 0.31
N GLN A 13 8.63 12.10 -0.45
CA GLN A 13 7.96 10.89 0.00
C GLN A 13 8.63 10.26 1.23
N GLN A 14 9.95 10.08 1.23
CA GLN A 14 10.62 9.36 2.31
C GLN A 14 10.58 10.15 3.62
N ARG A 15 10.81 11.47 3.57
CA ARG A 15 10.61 12.34 4.74
C ARG A 15 9.18 12.36 5.24
N SER A 16 8.21 12.28 4.32
CA SER A 16 6.79 12.19 4.69
C SER A 16 6.49 10.87 5.41
N PHE A 17 7.04 9.75 4.96
CA PHE A 17 6.92 8.47 5.65
C PHE A 17 7.56 8.48 7.04
N GLU A 18 8.77 9.04 7.17
CA GLU A 18 9.42 9.23 8.47
C GLU A 18 8.57 10.08 9.40
N ALA A 19 8.02 11.19 8.93
CA ALA A 19 7.16 12.06 9.75
C ALA A 19 5.88 11.37 10.25
N VAL A 20 5.30 10.46 9.45
CA VAL A 20 4.04 9.79 9.80
C VAL A 20 4.29 8.54 10.65
N PHE A 21 5.32 7.74 10.33
CA PHE A 21 5.49 6.40 10.88
C PHE A 21 6.60 6.27 11.93
N SER A 22 7.61 7.14 11.88
CA SER A 22 8.69 7.11 12.86
C SER A 22 8.30 7.77 14.18
N LYS A 23 9.02 7.36 15.23
CA LYS A 23 8.97 8.07 16.50
C LYS A 23 9.68 9.41 16.38
N LYS A 24 9.39 10.31 17.31
CA LYS A 24 10.15 11.55 17.48
C LYS A 24 11.52 11.22 18.09
N GLY A 25 12.59 11.57 17.37
CA GLY A 25 13.97 11.48 17.78
C GLY A 25 14.37 12.52 18.84
N LYS A 26 15.58 12.37 19.37
CA LYS A 26 16.12 13.22 20.45
C LYS A 26 16.37 14.67 20.01
N ASP A 27 16.66 14.86 18.73
CA ASP A 27 16.81 16.16 18.07
C ASP A 27 15.47 16.84 17.76
N GLY A 28 14.36 16.16 18.05
CA GLY A 28 13.01 16.62 17.80
C GLY A 28 12.50 16.32 16.38
N LEU A 29 13.32 15.72 15.51
CA LEU A 29 12.94 15.28 14.17
C LEU A 29 12.49 13.81 14.19
N PRO A 30 11.76 13.32 13.18
CA PRO A 30 11.42 11.90 13.09
C PRO A 30 12.68 11.02 12.96
N GLU A 31 12.68 9.86 13.60
CA GLU A 31 13.76 8.88 13.44
C GLU A 31 13.87 8.43 11.97
N GLN A 32 15.07 8.44 11.42
CA GLN A 32 15.29 8.04 10.04
C GLN A 32 15.30 6.52 9.90
N ILE A 33 14.72 6.01 8.81
CA ILE A 33 14.75 4.58 8.49
C ILE A 33 16.00 4.19 7.70
N CYS A 34 16.61 5.15 7.00
CA CYS A 34 17.80 4.96 6.20
C CYS A 34 18.75 6.14 6.43
N ASP A 35 20.03 5.84 6.63
CA ASP A 35 21.06 6.87 6.67
C ASP A 35 21.26 7.45 5.27
N ASN A 36 20.99 8.74 5.12
CA ASN A 36 20.98 9.40 3.82
C ASN A 36 22.36 9.49 3.16
N GLN A 37 23.47 9.25 3.85
CA GLN A 37 24.81 9.30 3.28
C GLN A 37 25.28 7.92 2.85
N THR A 38 25.16 6.95 3.76
CA THR A 38 25.70 5.59 3.65
C THR A 38 24.70 4.58 3.09
N GLY A 39 23.40 4.87 3.16
CA GLY A 39 22.34 3.93 2.81
C GLY A 39 22.08 2.85 3.87
N ALA A 40 22.70 2.95 5.05
CA ALA A 40 22.50 1.98 6.12
C ALA A 40 21.06 2.04 6.66
N ILE A 41 20.40 0.89 6.77
CA ILE A 41 19.03 0.81 7.30
C ILE A 41 19.05 0.80 8.83
N ASN A 42 18.24 1.68 9.42
CA ASN A 42 17.96 1.64 10.84
C ASN A 42 16.89 0.56 11.12
N HIS A 43 17.36 -0.63 11.47
CA HIS A 43 16.49 -1.77 11.76
C HIS A 43 15.51 -1.54 12.92
N ALA A 44 15.87 -0.71 13.91
CA ALA A 44 14.95 -0.39 15.00
C ALA A 44 13.77 0.48 14.52
N THR A 45 14.04 1.46 13.65
CA THR A 45 12.99 2.24 12.99
C THR A 45 12.13 1.34 12.11
N ALA A 46 12.74 0.51 11.27
CA ALA A 46 12.01 -0.42 10.39
C ALA A 46 11.12 -1.39 11.18
N GLU A 47 11.61 -1.94 12.30
CA GLU A 47 10.80 -2.78 13.19
C GLU A 47 9.60 -2.02 13.74
N SER A 48 9.80 -0.76 14.16
CA SER A 48 8.74 0.08 14.70
C SER A 48 7.66 0.43 13.66
N TRP A 49 7.99 0.43 12.36
CA TRP A 49 7.05 0.70 11.28
C TRP A 49 6.13 -0.48 10.98
N LYS A 50 6.50 -1.73 11.34
CA LYS A 50 5.69 -2.93 11.08
C LYS A 50 4.25 -2.84 11.60
N LYS A 51 3.98 -2.06 12.65
CA LYS A 51 2.60 -1.83 13.15
C LYS A 51 1.70 -1.11 12.14
N TYR A 52 2.26 -0.46 11.13
CA TYR A 52 1.56 0.23 10.05
C TYR A 52 1.54 -0.59 8.75
N ASP A 53 2.14 -1.77 8.75
CA ASP A 53 2.23 -2.61 7.57
C ASP A 53 0.92 -3.38 7.37
N ILE A 54 0.18 -3.00 6.33
CA ILE A 54 -1.09 -3.63 5.97
C ILE A 54 -0.91 -5.08 5.47
N SER A 55 0.21 -5.40 4.81
CA SER A 55 0.43 -6.77 4.32
C SER A 55 0.67 -7.70 5.49
N LEU A 56 1.46 -7.28 6.47
CA LEU A 56 1.69 -8.00 7.72
C LEU A 56 0.39 -8.13 8.54
N TYR A 57 -0.41 -7.06 8.64
CA TYR A 57 -1.69 -7.10 9.33
C TYR A 57 -2.65 -8.12 8.70
N LEU A 58 -2.84 -8.07 7.38
CA LEU A 58 -3.71 -9.01 6.67
C LEU A 58 -3.18 -10.43 6.78
N LYS A 59 -1.87 -10.65 6.61
CA LYS A 59 -1.23 -11.95 6.72
C LYS A 59 -1.50 -12.64 8.06
N ASN A 60 -1.39 -11.89 9.15
CA ASN A 60 -1.56 -12.43 10.50
C ASN A 60 -3.03 -12.62 10.89
N ASN A 61 -3.95 -11.87 10.29
CA ASN A 61 -5.36 -11.81 10.72
C ASN A 61 -6.37 -12.31 9.67
N TRP A 62 -5.90 -12.84 8.53
CA TRP A 62 -6.77 -13.15 7.40
C TRP A 62 -7.93 -14.08 7.75
N LYS A 63 -7.71 -15.11 8.56
CA LYS A 63 -8.76 -16.06 8.96
C LYS A 63 -9.99 -15.38 9.57
N GLU A 64 -9.77 -14.33 10.36
CA GLU A 64 -10.85 -13.58 11.02
C GLU A 64 -11.46 -12.54 10.09
N LEU A 65 -10.61 -11.90 9.28
CA LEU A 65 -10.99 -10.82 8.36
C LEU A 65 -11.65 -11.32 7.07
N GLN A 66 -11.44 -12.58 6.70
CA GLN A 66 -11.86 -13.15 5.43
C GLN A 66 -13.35 -12.93 5.19
N LYS A 67 -14.20 -13.24 6.17
CA LYS A 67 -15.65 -13.06 6.07
C LYS A 67 -16.07 -11.63 5.67
N ASP A 68 -15.26 -10.65 6.07
CA ASP A 68 -15.53 -9.24 5.87
C ASP A 68 -14.83 -8.69 4.63
N LEU A 69 -13.72 -9.27 4.19
CA LEU A 69 -12.85 -8.71 3.14
C LEU A 69 -12.75 -9.57 1.87
N GLU A 70 -13.27 -10.80 1.86
CA GLU A 70 -13.22 -11.72 0.72
C GLU A 70 -13.68 -11.04 -0.59
N GLY A 71 -12.76 -10.91 -1.54
CA GLY A 71 -12.98 -10.30 -2.86
C GLY A 71 -13.33 -8.81 -2.82
N LYS A 72 -13.11 -8.12 -1.69
CA LYS A 72 -13.44 -6.69 -1.51
C LYS A 72 -12.23 -5.77 -1.64
N ILE A 73 -11.02 -6.31 -1.58
CA ILE A 73 -9.80 -5.52 -1.66
C ILE A 73 -9.28 -5.57 -3.10
N ARG A 74 -9.04 -4.39 -3.66
CA ARG A 74 -8.34 -4.20 -4.93
C ARG A 74 -7.18 -3.24 -4.71
N VAL A 75 -6.01 -3.61 -5.22
CA VAL A 75 -4.80 -2.80 -5.25
C VAL A 75 -4.36 -2.67 -6.69
N SER A 76 -4.12 -1.44 -7.13
CA SER A 76 -3.70 -1.12 -8.50
C SER A 76 -2.52 -0.17 -8.50
N ILE A 77 -1.55 -0.41 -9.39
CA ILE A 77 -0.31 0.38 -9.46
C ILE A 77 0.17 0.48 -10.91
N GLY A 78 0.91 1.55 -11.22
CA GLY A 78 1.69 1.66 -12.46
C GLY A 78 2.92 0.76 -12.43
N ASN A 79 3.30 0.19 -13.58
CA ASN A 79 4.47 -0.67 -13.71
C ASN A 79 5.78 0.10 -13.49
N ASP A 80 5.79 1.39 -13.83
CA ASP A 80 6.94 2.28 -13.79
C ASP A 80 6.71 3.44 -12.82
N ASP A 81 6.13 3.15 -11.65
CA ASP A 81 5.90 4.14 -10.60
C ASP A 81 7.22 4.83 -10.22
N ASN A 82 7.27 6.15 -10.40
CA ASN A 82 8.46 6.98 -10.19
C ASN A 82 8.81 7.17 -8.70
N PHE A 83 7.92 6.75 -7.79
CA PHE A 83 8.16 6.60 -6.35
C PHE A 83 8.52 5.16 -5.95
N LEU A 84 8.71 4.27 -6.93
CA LEU A 84 9.09 2.87 -6.74
C LEU A 84 8.08 2.07 -5.90
N LEU A 85 6.81 2.50 -5.85
CA LEU A 85 5.76 1.83 -5.06
C LEU A 85 5.25 0.53 -5.69
N ASN A 86 5.58 0.29 -6.96
CA ASN A 86 5.34 -0.98 -7.65
C ASN A 86 6.07 -2.18 -7.00
N TYR A 87 7.24 -1.97 -6.39
CA TYR A 87 7.98 -3.04 -5.69
C TYR A 87 7.28 -3.51 -4.41
N PRO A 88 6.92 -2.65 -3.44
CA PRO A 88 6.19 -3.09 -2.25
C PRO A 88 4.81 -3.67 -2.58
N VAL A 89 4.11 -3.18 -3.62
CA VAL A 89 2.84 -3.81 -4.07
C VAL A 89 3.06 -5.25 -4.54
N LYS A 90 4.15 -5.55 -5.27
CA LYS A 90 4.50 -6.93 -5.66
C LYS A 90 4.79 -7.81 -4.45
N LEU A 91 5.48 -7.28 -3.43
CA LEU A 91 5.71 -8.01 -2.18
C LEU A 91 4.39 -8.28 -1.46
N PHE A 92 3.49 -7.29 -1.40
CA PHE A 92 2.17 -7.46 -0.81
C PHE A 92 1.35 -8.53 -1.54
N GLU A 93 1.36 -8.54 -2.88
CA GLU A 93 0.71 -9.59 -3.66
C GLU A 93 1.26 -10.98 -3.34
N GLN A 94 2.59 -11.12 -3.24
CA GLN A 94 3.21 -12.39 -2.87
C GLN A 94 2.78 -12.87 -1.47
N GLU A 95 2.71 -11.96 -0.50
CA GLU A 95 2.23 -12.30 0.83
C GLU A 95 0.76 -12.72 0.84
N MET A 96 -0.13 -12.02 0.14
CA MET A 96 -1.55 -12.39 0.04
C MET A 96 -1.73 -13.75 -0.66
N LYS A 97 -0.96 -14.02 -1.71
CA LYS A 97 -0.95 -15.34 -2.37
C LYS A 97 -0.48 -16.45 -1.43
N SER A 98 0.54 -16.19 -0.59
CA SER A 98 1.07 -17.19 0.35
C SER A 98 0.04 -17.69 1.37
N ILE A 99 -0.98 -16.88 1.65
CA ILE A 99 -2.07 -17.22 2.58
C ILE A 99 -3.42 -17.45 1.87
N ASN A 100 -3.43 -17.54 0.53
CA ASN A 100 -4.64 -17.65 -0.29
C ASN A 100 -5.69 -16.56 0.02
N ALA A 101 -5.24 -15.33 0.27
CA ALA A 101 -6.14 -14.20 0.49
C ALA A 101 -6.71 -13.69 -0.83
N SER A 102 -8.02 -13.49 -0.85
CA SER A 102 -8.78 -13.02 -2.01
C SER A 102 -8.69 -11.50 -2.14
N VAL A 103 -7.55 -11.06 -2.68
CA VAL A 103 -7.22 -9.66 -2.95
C VAL A 103 -6.84 -9.53 -4.42
N THR A 104 -7.44 -8.58 -5.12
CA THR A 104 -7.17 -8.32 -6.53
C THR A 104 -5.98 -7.37 -6.66
N PHE A 105 -4.92 -7.81 -7.33
CA PHE A 105 -3.77 -6.97 -7.69
C PHE A 105 -3.76 -6.75 -9.21
N GLN A 106 -3.65 -5.50 -9.64
CA GLN A 106 -3.60 -5.14 -11.06
C GLN A 106 -2.48 -4.14 -11.34
N TYR A 107 -1.84 -4.31 -12.49
CA TYR A 107 -0.66 -3.57 -12.89
C TYR A 107 -0.89 -2.98 -14.27
N TYR A 108 -0.62 -1.69 -14.43
CA TYR A 108 -0.92 -0.94 -15.65
C TYR A 108 0.32 -0.21 -16.16
N PRO A 109 0.40 0.13 -17.47
CA PRO A 109 1.46 1.00 -17.95
C PRO A 109 1.38 2.39 -17.31
N GLY A 110 2.53 3.06 -17.17
CA GLY A 110 2.63 4.41 -16.62
C GLY A 110 3.22 4.47 -15.21
N ASP A 111 3.44 5.70 -14.78
CA ASP A 111 3.95 6.06 -13.46
C ASP A 111 2.83 6.55 -12.53
N HIS A 112 3.21 7.07 -11.36
CA HIS A 112 2.29 7.57 -10.35
C HIS A 112 1.26 8.59 -10.86
N PHE A 113 1.60 9.36 -11.90
CA PHE A 113 0.77 10.43 -12.43
C PHE A 113 0.06 10.05 -13.74
N THR A 114 0.54 9.00 -14.42
CA THR A 114 0.07 8.62 -15.76
C THR A 114 -0.64 7.27 -15.81
N VAL A 115 -0.68 6.53 -14.70
CA VAL A 115 -1.34 5.21 -14.58
C VAL A 115 -2.85 5.23 -14.89
N SER A 116 -3.51 6.39 -14.86
CA SER A 116 -4.96 6.54 -15.05
C SER A 116 -5.39 6.39 -16.53
N THR A 117 -5.00 5.30 -17.16
CA THR A 117 -5.38 4.94 -18.53
C THR A 117 -6.87 4.58 -18.61
N ARG A 118 -7.40 4.46 -19.83
CA ARG A 118 -8.77 4.01 -20.04
C ARG A 118 -9.02 2.63 -19.43
N GLU A 119 -8.09 1.70 -19.64
CA GLU A 119 -8.14 0.33 -19.09
C GLU A 119 -8.17 0.34 -17.56
N TYR A 120 -7.28 1.12 -16.92
CA TYR A 120 -7.27 1.30 -15.48
C TYR A 120 -8.63 1.76 -14.95
N MET A 121 -9.25 2.74 -15.62
CA MET A 121 -10.54 3.31 -15.22
C MET A 121 -11.68 2.30 -15.42
N ASP A 122 -11.72 1.61 -16.56
CA ASP A 122 -12.75 0.63 -16.87
C ASP A 122 -12.72 -0.54 -15.87
N ASP A 123 -11.53 -1.06 -15.55
CA ASP A 123 -11.36 -2.10 -14.52
C ASP A 123 -11.75 -1.62 -13.12
N THR A 124 -11.37 -0.40 -12.76
CA THR A 124 -11.72 0.20 -11.47
C THR A 124 -13.23 0.33 -11.33
N LEU A 125 -13.90 0.85 -12.36
CA LEU A 125 -15.35 1.00 -12.39
C LEU A 125 -16.06 -0.35 -12.37
N GLY A 126 -15.59 -1.32 -13.17
CA GLY A 126 -16.15 -2.67 -13.20
C GLY A 126 -16.06 -3.36 -11.84
N PHE A 127 -14.92 -3.23 -11.15
CA PHE A 127 -14.75 -3.75 -9.79
C PHE A 127 -15.76 -3.12 -8.83
N LEU A 128 -15.83 -1.78 -8.78
CA LEU A 128 -16.73 -1.05 -7.88
C LEU A 128 -18.21 -1.34 -8.17
N GLU A 129 -18.60 -1.37 -9.44
CA GLU A 129 -19.96 -1.70 -9.86
C GLU A 129 -20.34 -3.13 -9.45
N GLY A 130 -19.43 -4.10 -9.65
CA GLY A 130 -19.61 -5.47 -9.19
C GLY A 130 -19.81 -5.55 -7.68
N ARG A 131 -18.99 -4.83 -6.90
CA ARG A 131 -19.14 -4.77 -5.44
C ARG A 131 -20.47 -4.14 -5.02
N TYR A 132 -20.89 -3.07 -5.69
CA TYR A 132 -22.15 -2.39 -5.42
C TYR A 132 -23.36 -3.27 -5.74
N LYS A 133 -23.36 -3.98 -6.88
CA LYS A 133 -24.40 -4.94 -7.24
C LYS A 133 -24.54 -6.07 -6.21
N GLN A 134 -23.42 -6.63 -5.75
CA GLN A 134 -23.45 -7.64 -4.67
C GLN A 134 -24.01 -7.08 -3.36
N TRP A 135 -23.64 -5.85 -3.00
CA TRP A 135 -24.21 -5.17 -1.83
C TRP A 135 -25.73 -4.99 -1.97
N LEU A 136 -26.22 -4.54 -3.13
CA LEU A 136 -27.66 -4.41 -3.39
C LEU A 136 -28.40 -5.74 -3.24
N ILE A 137 -27.85 -6.85 -3.73
CA ILE A 137 -28.47 -8.18 -3.60
C ILE A 137 -28.62 -8.54 -2.12
N ARG A 138 -27.54 -8.40 -1.33
CA ARG A 138 -27.53 -8.72 0.11
C ARG A 138 -28.55 -7.88 0.90
N ASN A 139 -28.69 -6.58 0.58
CA ASN A 139 -29.55 -5.68 1.34
C ASN A 139 -31.01 -5.64 0.83
N LYS A 140 -31.29 -6.11 -0.40
CA LYS A 140 -32.67 -6.31 -0.87
C LYS A 140 -33.33 -7.54 -0.25
N THR A 141 -32.54 -8.54 0.16
CA THR A 141 -33.06 -9.71 0.88
C THR A 141 -33.42 -9.44 2.34
N ASP A 142 -32.93 -8.34 2.94
CA ASP A 142 -33.22 -7.96 4.33
C ASP A 142 -34.51 -7.12 4.48
N VAL A 143 -35.21 -6.83 3.38
CA VAL A 143 -36.53 -6.18 3.36
C VAL A 143 -37.60 -7.24 3.04
N LYS A 144 -37.84 -8.17 3.97
CA LYS A 144 -39.02 -9.03 4.01
C LYS A 144 -39.40 -9.33 5.45
#